data_AF-A0A7V1ZU41-F1
#
_entry.id   AF-A0A7V1ZU41-F1
#
_cell.length_a   1.000
_cell.length_b   1.000
_cell.length_c   1.000
_cell.angle_alpha   90.00
_cell.angle_beta   90.00
_cell.angle_gamma   90.00
#
_symmetry.space_group_name_H-M   'P 1'
#
loop_
_entity.id
_entity.type
_entity.pdbx_description
1 polymer ?
#
loop_
_entity_poly.entity_id
_entity_poly.type
_entity_poly.pdbx_seq_one_letter_code
_entity_poly.pdbx_strand_id
1 'polypeptide(L)'
;MVRNKISKIFLLLQASVFMFSVPLFAESIIADHSSVPLFEQIPLSVIQTIQADAHIYYARTSHGYQIITGIDMIYNENASYESPYFYEWGDDLGYDGDTLWVPATRTYLNSHPECNVAMFSWCGGVSTNTEEGINIYLSKMTELEQAYPNVTFVYMTGHLDGGGIEGNLYIRNNQIRNYCINNDKVLFDFADIESYDPDGNYYPDDNDACNWCYDWCAVHSCPTCGDCLHSHCLNCYLKGKAFWWMMAKIFGWETEPAGCGDANGDSTVNVSDAVWIANYVFVGGSAPEPLEIGDANCDGSCNVSDAVWIVNYIFVGGNGPCDMDGDGSKDC
;
A
#
# COMPACT_ATOMS: atom_id res chain seq x y z
N MET A 1 36.25 7.74 70.07
CA MET A 1 35.39 8.61 69.24
C MET A 1 36.30 9.26 68.19
N VAL A 2 35.85 9.38 66.92
CA VAL A 2 36.57 9.91 65.72
C VAL A 2 37.42 8.84 64.97
N ARG A 3 36.83 8.08 64.02
CA ARG A 3 36.54 8.33 62.57
C ARG A 3 37.68 7.89 61.63
N ASN A 4 37.52 6.68 61.06
CA ASN A 4 38.23 6.21 59.88
C ASN A 4 37.85 7.08 58.66
N LYS A 5 38.85 7.69 58.00
CA LYS A 5 38.68 8.33 56.69
C LYS A 5 38.92 7.28 55.61
N ILE A 6 37.85 6.73 55.05
CA ILE A 6 37.91 6.04 53.75
C ILE A 6 37.75 7.12 52.68
N SER A 7 38.82 7.36 51.92
CA SER A 7 38.79 8.25 50.75
C SER A 7 37.98 7.56 49.64
N LYS A 8 36.81 8.10 49.33
CA LYS A 8 36.00 7.66 48.19
C LYS A 8 36.60 8.26 46.91
N ILE A 9 37.19 7.40 46.08
CA ILE A 9 37.50 7.70 44.68
C ILE A 9 36.16 7.79 43.95
N PHE A 10 35.80 8.99 43.50
CA PHE A 10 34.68 9.20 42.57
C PHE A 10 35.19 8.91 41.15
N LEU A 11 34.85 7.74 40.60
CA LEU A 11 34.93 7.49 39.17
C LEU A 11 33.69 8.12 38.53
N LEU A 12 33.88 9.19 37.76
CA LEU A 12 32.86 9.71 36.85
C LEU A 12 32.80 8.76 35.65
N LEU A 13 31.80 7.86 35.62
CA LEU A 13 31.42 7.17 34.40
C LEU A 13 30.71 8.19 33.50
N GLN A 14 31.40 8.64 32.45
CA GLN A 14 30.78 9.40 31.38
C GLN A 14 30.00 8.40 30.52
N ALA A 15 28.69 8.31 30.73
CA ALA A 15 27.81 7.51 29.88
C ALA A 15 27.68 8.24 28.54
N SER A 16 28.49 7.85 27.57
CA SER A 16 28.30 8.24 26.18
C SER A 16 27.04 7.54 25.66
N VAL A 17 25.93 8.26 25.62
CA VAL A 17 24.72 7.82 24.93
C VAL A 17 25.02 7.88 23.43
N PHE A 18 25.41 6.75 22.86
CA PHE A 18 25.33 6.57 21.41
C PHE A 18 23.85 6.50 21.05
N MET A 19 23.31 7.56 20.45
CA MET A 19 22.08 7.44 19.66
C MET A 19 22.40 6.50 18.50
N PHE A 20 22.08 5.22 18.65
CA PHE A 20 21.89 4.36 17.51
C PHE A 20 20.61 4.86 16.83
N SER A 21 20.77 5.55 15.70
CA SER A 21 19.68 5.68 14.73
C SER A 21 19.35 4.26 14.29
N VAL A 22 18.27 3.69 14.83
CA VAL A 22 17.67 2.50 14.24
C VAL A 22 17.25 2.92 12.82
N PRO A 23 17.74 2.27 11.77
CA PRO A 23 17.21 2.54 10.44
C PRO A 23 15.71 2.24 10.50
N LEU A 24 14.89 3.21 10.10
CA LEU A 24 13.49 2.95 9.80
C LEU A 24 13.51 1.85 8.74
N PHE A 25 13.01 0.66 9.06
CA PHE A 25 12.79 -0.36 8.04
C PHE A 25 11.69 0.21 7.15
N ALA A 26 12.01 0.47 5.88
CA ALA A 26 10.97 0.85 4.92
C ALA A 26 10.10 -0.38 4.71
N GLU A 27 8.81 -0.30 4.97
CA GLU A 27 7.86 -1.37 4.67
C GLU A 27 7.46 -1.27 3.19
N SER A 28 7.24 -2.41 2.53
CA SER A 28 6.72 -2.43 1.17
C SER A 28 5.33 -1.78 1.09
N ILE A 29 5.09 -0.91 0.12
CA ILE A 29 3.75 -0.34 -0.14
C ILE A 29 3.06 -1.23 -1.17
N ILE A 30 2.06 -1.99 -0.75
CA ILE A 30 1.32 -2.92 -1.62
C ILE A 30 -0.12 -2.43 -1.79
N ALA A 31 -0.44 -1.91 -2.97
CA ALA A 31 -1.79 -1.48 -3.33
C ALA A 31 -2.56 -2.66 -3.93
N ASP A 32 -3.29 -3.36 -3.07
CA ASP A 32 -4.06 -4.57 -3.35
C ASP A 32 -5.54 -4.37 -2.98
N HIS A 33 -6.35 -5.44 -2.94
CA HIS A 33 -7.77 -5.31 -2.56
C HIS A 33 -8.00 -4.71 -1.16
N SER A 34 -7.07 -4.94 -0.22
CA SER A 34 -7.16 -4.43 1.16
C SER A 34 -6.95 -2.90 1.24
N SER A 35 -6.25 -2.34 0.25
CA SER A 35 -6.06 -0.89 0.12
C SER A 35 -7.31 -0.12 -0.31
N VAL A 36 -8.21 -0.79 -1.03
CA VAL A 36 -9.40 -0.17 -1.63
C VAL A 36 -10.34 0.46 -0.60
N PRO A 37 -10.75 -0.20 0.49
CA PRO A 37 -11.59 0.44 1.51
C PRO A 37 -10.89 1.59 2.25
N LEU A 38 -9.56 1.58 2.32
CA LEU A 38 -8.78 2.63 2.99
C LEU A 38 -8.71 3.94 2.19
N PHE A 39 -9.11 3.93 0.90
CA PHE A 39 -9.22 5.14 0.09
C PHE A 39 -10.07 6.23 0.75
N GLU A 40 -11.18 5.85 1.40
CA GLU A 40 -12.11 6.79 2.01
C GLU A 40 -11.49 7.52 3.23
N GLN A 41 -10.36 7.04 3.74
CA GLN A 41 -9.67 7.62 4.88
C GLN A 41 -8.64 8.69 4.46
N ILE A 42 -8.35 8.82 3.17
CA ILE A 42 -7.32 9.76 2.70
C ILE A 42 -7.82 11.20 2.91
N PRO A 43 -7.13 12.03 3.72
CA PRO A 43 -7.51 13.41 3.90
C PRO A 43 -7.43 14.18 2.58
N LEU A 44 -8.38 15.08 2.33
CA LEU A 44 -8.39 15.89 1.11
C LEU A 44 -7.10 16.71 0.94
N SER A 45 -6.43 17.10 2.03
CA SER A 45 -5.13 17.76 1.99
C SER A 45 -4.04 16.89 1.38
N VAL A 46 -4.07 15.57 1.62
CA VAL A 46 -3.15 14.61 1.00
C VAL A 46 -3.42 14.50 -0.49
N ILE A 47 -4.70 14.41 -0.89
CA ILE A 47 -5.10 14.41 -2.30
C ILE A 47 -4.58 15.66 -3.02
N GLN A 48 -4.70 16.83 -2.40
CA GLN A 48 -4.20 18.09 -2.95
C GLN A 48 -2.66 18.12 -3.06
N THR A 49 -1.94 17.55 -2.10
CA THR A 49 -0.48 17.37 -2.19
C THR A 49 -0.10 16.49 -3.37
N ILE A 50 -0.76 15.34 -3.55
CA ILE A 50 -0.52 14.45 -4.69
C ILE A 50 -0.78 15.19 -6.01
N GLN A 51 -1.90 15.90 -6.12
CA GLN A 51 -2.25 16.66 -7.33
C GLN A 51 -1.23 17.75 -7.67
N ALA A 52 -0.69 18.43 -6.66
CA ALA A 52 0.28 19.51 -6.85
C ALA A 52 1.67 18.99 -7.21
N ASP A 53 2.10 17.89 -6.59
CA ASP A 53 3.49 17.49 -6.60
C ASP A 53 3.77 16.24 -7.45
N ALA A 54 2.78 15.37 -7.70
CA ALA A 54 2.99 14.16 -8.48
C ALA A 54 3.15 14.44 -9.98
N HIS A 55 4.31 14.04 -10.50
CA HIS A 55 4.63 14.05 -11.92
C HIS A 55 4.97 12.62 -12.33
N ILE A 56 4.00 11.97 -12.98
CA ILE A 56 3.99 10.53 -13.16
C ILE A 56 4.35 10.18 -14.60
N TYR A 57 5.41 9.40 -14.79
CA TYR A 57 5.64 8.68 -16.04
C TYR A 57 4.87 7.36 -16.01
N TYR A 58 3.98 7.15 -16.98
CA TYR A 58 3.21 5.90 -17.06
C TYR A 58 3.36 5.25 -18.44
N ALA A 59 4.18 4.20 -18.50
CA ALA A 59 4.34 3.35 -19.68
C ALA A 59 3.22 2.30 -19.70
N ARG A 60 2.27 2.46 -20.62
CA ARG A 60 1.12 1.57 -20.66
C ARG A 60 0.42 1.47 -21.99
N THR A 61 -0.20 0.31 -22.19
CA THR A 61 -1.22 0.07 -23.21
C THR A 61 -2.42 -0.64 -22.58
N SER A 62 -3.51 -0.81 -23.35
CA SER A 62 -4.55 -1.80 -23.07
C SER A 62 -5.07 -1.77 -21.62
N HIS A 63 -4.74 -2.75 -20.79
CA HIS A 63 -5.19 -2.88 -19.40
C HIS A 63 -4.73 -1.72 -18.50
N GLY A 64 -3.62 -1.04 -18.84
CA GLY A 64 -3.19 0.14 -18.10
C GLY A 64 -4.16 1.33 -18.18
N TYR A 65 -5.07 1.37 -19.18
CA TYR A 65 -6.16 2.36 -19.19
C TYR A 65 -7.09 2.22 -17.99
N GLN A 66 -7.20 1.03 -17.39
CA GLN A 66 -8.18 0.76 -16.34
C GLN A 66 -7.94 1.61 -15.09
N ILE A 67 -6.68 1.91 -14.75
CA ILE A 67 -6.32 2.80 -13.64
C ILE A 67 -6.78 4.23 -13.95
N ILE A 68 -6.52 4.72 -15.17
CA ILE A 68 -6.93 6.07 -15.60
C ILE A 68 -8.47 6.19 -15.62
N THR A 69 -9.17 5.20 -16.17
CA THR A 69 -10.63 5.13 -16.11
C THR A 69 -11.13 5.16 -14.67
N GLY A 70 -10.49 4.43 -13.75
CA GLY A 70 -10.82 4.45 -12.33
C GLY A 70 -10.68 5.83 -11.69
N ILE A 71 -9.57 6.52 -11.96
CA ILE A 71 -9.32 7.89 -11.50
C ILE A 71 -10.41 8.84 -12.04
N ASP A 72 -10.73 8.74 -13.33
CA ASP A 72 -11.77 9.56 -13.97
C ASP A 72 -13.16 9.28 -13.39
N MET A 73 -13.48 8.03 -13.05
CA MET A 73 -14.74 7.68 -12.40
C MET A 73 -14.87 8.37 -11.04
N ILE A 74 -13.80 8.34 -10.23
CA ILE A 74 -13.77 9.01 -8.92
C ILE A 74 -13.90 10.53 -9.07
N TYR A 75 -13.21 11.13 -10.05
CA TYR A 75 -13.37 12.55 -10.37
C TYR A 75 -14.80 12.93 -10.75
N ASN A 76 -15.47 12.10 -11.54
CA ASN A 76 -16.86 12.35 -11.96
C ASN A 76 -17.85 12.24 -10.79
N GLU A 77 -17.54 11.45 -9.76
CA GLU A 77 -18.30 11.41 -8.51
C GLU A 77 -18.00 12.62 -7.63
N ASN A 78 -16.73 13.01 -7.53
CA ASN A 78 -16.26 14.15 -6.76
C ASN A 78 -15.09 14.87 -7.45
N ALA A 79 -15.36 16.08 -7.93
CA ALA A 79 -14.39 16.89 -8.66
C ALA A 79 -13.14 17.29 -7.84
N SER A 80 -13.13 17.07 -6.53
CA SER A 80 -11.93 17.23 -5.70
C SER A 80 -10.81 16.24 -6.02
N TYR A 81 -11.11 15.13 -6.71
CA TYR A 81 -10.14 14.10 -7.12
C TYR A 81 -9.69 14.28 -8.58
N GLU A 82 -9.43 15.52 -9.00
CA GLU A 82 -8.78 15.79 -10.29
C GLU A 82 -7.48 14.97 -10.42
N SER A 83 -7.25 14.40 -11.60
CA SER A 83 -6.06 13.56 -11.83
C SER A 83 -4.77 14.36 -11.62
N PRO A 84 -3.73 13.77 -10.97
CA PRO A 84 -2.39 14.33 -11.03
C PRO A 84 -1.83 14.31 -12.46
N TYR A 85 -0.67 14.93 -12.67
CA TYR A 85 -0.04 14.97 -14.00
C TYR A 85 0.50 13.59 -14.40
N PHE A 86 0.02 13.09 -15.54
CA PHE A 86 0.54 11.90 -16.21
C PHE A 86 1.20 12.27 -17.54
N TYR A 87 2.42 11.78 -17.74
CA TYR A 87 2.96 11.55 -19.08
C TYR A 87 2.76 10.08 -19.44
N GLU A 88 1.85 9.82 -20.37
CA GLU A 88 1.58 8.48 -20.86
C GLU A 88 2.47 8.15 -22.07
N TRP A 89 3.25 7.08 -21.95
CA TRP A 89 4.00 6.51 -23.06
C TRP A 89 3.27 5.28 -23.60
N GLY A 90 2.97 5.29 -24.90
CA GLY A 90 2.11 4.30 -25.57
C GLY A 90 2.80 2.97 -25.88
N ASP A 91 3.43 2.37 -24.88
CA ASP A 91 4.03 1.03 -24.92
C ASP A 91 4.03 0.45 -23.48
N ASP A 92 4.18 -0.85 -23.33
CA ASP A 92 4.07 -1.54 -22.03
C ASP A 92 5.30 -2.41 -21.71
N LEU A 93 5.22 -3.23 -20.67
CA LEU A 93 6.32 -4.09 -20.24
C LEU A 93 6.60 -5.28 -21.18
N GLY A 94 5.75 -5.50 -22.18
CA GLY A 94 5.95 -6.47 -23.25
C GLY A 94 5.87 -7.92 -22.78
N TYR A 95 6.54 -8.80 -23.54
CA TYR A 95 6.54 -10.25 -23.35
C TYR A 95 7.97 -10.78 -23.23
N ASP A 96 8.14 -11.97 -22.66
CA ASP A 96 9.39 -12.75 -22.75
C ASP A 96 10.69 -11.99 -22.36
N GLY A 97 10.61 -11.13 -21.34
CA GLY A 97 11.75 -10.35 -20.85
C GLY A 97 12.09 -9.12 -21.70
N ASP A 98 11.10 -8.54 -22.39
CA ASP A 98 11.26 -7.28 -23.11
C ASP A 98 11.84 -6.16 -22.20
N THR A 99 12.72 -5.36 -22.80
CA THR A 99 13.40 -4.23 -22.15
C THR A 99 13.36 -2.95 -22.99
N LEU A 100 12.58 -2.90 -24.08
CA LEU A 100 12.43 -1.72 -24.93
C LEU A 100 11.87 -0.50 -24.18
N TRP A 101 11.10 -0.76 -23.12
CA TRP A 101 10.61 0.26 -22.20
C TRP A 101 11.72 0.97 -21.40
N VAL A 102 12.88 0.32 -21.18
CA VAL A 102 13.97 0.88 -20.36
C VAL A 102 14.64 2.07 -21.03
N PRO A 103 15.13 2.01 -22.29
CA PRO A 103 15.68 3.19 -22.97
C PRO A 103 14.71 4.36 -23.04
N ALA A 104 13.43 4.11 -23.36
CA ALA A 104 12.41 5.16 -23.44
C ALA A 104 12.20 5.87 -22.10
N THR A 105 12.10 5.08 -21.01
CA THR A 105 12.01 5.59 -19.64
C THR A 105 13.22 6.46 -19.30
N ARG A 106 14.43 5.98 -19.58
CA ARG A 106 15.66 6.75 -19.32
C ARG A 106 15.70 8.06 -20.10
N THR A 107 15.29 8.03 -21.37
CA THR A 107 15.21 9.23 -22.20
C THR A 107 14.27 10.26 -21.58
N TYR A 108 13.08 9.84 -21.14
CA TYR A 108 12.12 10.74 -20.51
C TYR A 108 12.63 11.30 -19.18
N LEU A 109 13.06 10.44 -18.25
CA LEU A 109 13.52 10.86 -16.92
C LEU A 109 14.75 11.77 -16.98
N ASN A 110 15.64 11.57 -17.96
CA ASN A 110 16.81 12.46 -18.14
C ASN A 110 16.42 13.88 -18.59
N SER A 111 15.27 14.06 -19.23
CA SER A 111 14.80 15.37 -19.69
C SER A 111 13.73 16.02 -18.80
N HIS A 112 13.19 15.27 -17.82
CA HIS A 112 12.11 15.70 -16.93
C HIS A 112 12.51 15.46 -15.46
N PRO A 113 13.42 16.28 -14.90
CA PRO A 113 13.89 16.13 -13.53
C PRO A 113 12.79 16.34 -12.47
N GLU A 114 11.64 16.90 -12.85
CA GLU A 114 10.44 17.03 -12.02
C GLU A 114 9.67 15.72 -11.85
N CYS A 115 9.85 14.74 -12.76
CA CYS A 115 9.21 13.44 -12.66
C CYS A 115 9.66 12.73 -11.37
N ASN A 116 8.71 12.31 -10.54
CA ASN A 116 8.99 11.73 -9.22
C ASN A 116 8.33 10.36 -9.01
N VAL A 117 7.46 9.92 -9.92
CA VAL A 117 6.90 8.56 -9.93
C VAL A 117 6.99 7.99 -11.34
N ALA A 118 7.41 6.73 -11.45
CA ALA A 118 7.42 5.98 -12.69
C ALA A 118 6.70 4.65 -12.52
N MET A 119 5.69 4.41 -13.34
CA MET A 119 4.84 3.23 -13.30
C MET A 119 4.70 2.60 -14.68
N PHE A 120 4.37 1.32 -14.69
CA PHE A 120 4.38 0.49 -15.88
C PHE A 120 3.21 -0.49 -15.82
N SER A 121 2.51 -0.69 -16.92
CA SER A 121 1.50 -1.74 -17.00
C SER A 121 2.03 -2.98 -17.70
N TRP A 122 1.44 -4.12 -17.38
CA TRP A 122 1.38 -5.26 -18.29
C TRP A 122 0.07 -5.20 -19.07
N CYS A 123 0.12 -5.54 -20.36
CA CYS A 123 -1.05 -6.07 -21.07
C CYS A 123 -1.14 -7.58 -20.75
N GLY A 124 -1.07 -8.47 -21.74
CA GLY A 124 -1.02 -9.93 -21.51
C GLY A 124 0.38 -10.50 -21.21
N GLY A 125 1.37 -9.63 -21.01
CA GLY A 125 2.79 -9.98 -20.94
C GLY A 125 3.12 -11.06 -19.91
N VAL A 126 2.50 -10.99 -18.73
CA VAL A 126 2.77 -11.90 -17.62
C VAL A 126 2.22 -13.31 -17.87
N SER A 127 1.08 -13.43 -18.57
CA SER A 127 0.40 -14.72 -18.81
C SER A 127 1.32 -15.78 -19.43
N THR A 128 2.15 -15.37 -20.38
CA THR A 128 3.06 -16.27 -21.11
C THR A 128 4.52 -16.11 -20.71
N ASN A 129 4.85 -15.18 -19.80
CA ASN A 129 6.22 -14.92 -19.44
C ASN A 129 6.85 -16.10 -18.68
N THR A 130 8.18 -16.19 -18.77
CA THR A 130 8.97 -17.18 -18.06
C THR A 130 9.46 -16.61 -16.73
N GLU A 131 9.94 -17.48 -15.84
CA GLU A 131 10.63 -17.06 -14.62
C GLU A 131 11.81 -16.13 -14.91
N GLU A 132 12.60 -16.47 -15.94
CA GLU A 132 13.74 -15.68 -16.38
C GLU A 132 13.30 -14.30 -16.90
N GLY A 133 12.24 -14.24 -17.71
CA GLY A 133 11.72 -12.98 -18.23
C GLY A 133 11.18 -12.05 -17.14
N ILE A 134 10.50 -12.59 -16.12
CA ILE A 134 10.10 -11.80 -14.94
C ILE A 134 11.34 -11.34 -14.15
N ASN A 135 12.37 -12.18 -13.99
CA ASN A 135 13.61 -11.76 -13.34
C ASN A 135 14.34 -10.64 -14.12
N ILE A 136 14.27 -10.63 -15.45
CA ILE A 136 14.78 -9.52 -16.28
C ILE A 136 14.03 -8.23 -15.96
N TYR A 137 12.69 -8.26 -15.93
CA TYR A 137 11.87 -7.11 -15.53
C TYR A 137 12.28 -6.57 -14.15
N LEU A 138 12.34 -7.43 -13.15
CA LEU A 138 12.69 -7.05 -11.77
C LEU A 138 14.11 -6.46 -11.67
N SER A 139 15.07 -7.06 -12.40
CA SER A 139 16.44 -6.55 -12.49
C SER A 139 16.48 -5.17 -13.16
N LYS A 140 15.69 -4.94 -14.22
CA LYS A 140 15.65 -3.64 -14.90
C LYS A 140 14.99 -2.54 -14.09
N MET A 141 13.95 -2.87 -13.33
CA MET A 141 13.37 -1.95 -12.35
C MET A 141 14.43 -1.53 -11.30
N THR A 142 15.19 -2.50 -10.77
CA THR A 142 16.28 -2.22 -9.81
C THR A 142 17.36 -1.32 -10.41
N GLU A 143 17.77 -1.56 -11.66
CA GLU A 143 18.74 -0.73 -12.37
C GLU A 143 18.23 0.71 -12.62
N LEU A 144 16.92 0.91 -12.69
CA LEU A 144 16.30 2.22 -12.84
C LEU A 144 16.23 2.94 -11.49
N GLU A 145 15.78 2.28 -10.43
CA GLU A 145 15.79 2.83 -9.07
C GLU A 145 17.18 3.32 -8.66
N GLN A 146 18.22 2.52 -8.92
CA GLN A 146 19.61 2.91 -8.62
C GLN A 146 20.08 4.12 -9.44
N ALA A 147 19.58 4.28 -10.67
CA ALA A 147 19.97 5.37 -11.55
C ALA A 147 19.20 6.66 -11.28
N TYR A 148 17.98 6.57 -10.75
CA TYR A 148 17.07 7.68 -10.50
C TYR A 148 16.55 7.65 -9.06
N PRO A 149 17.40 7.91 -8.06
CA PRO A 149 17.05 7.74 -6.64
C PRO A 149 15.97 8.71 -6.13
N ASN A 150 15.62 9.74 -6.91
CA ASN A 150 14.55 10.68 -6.59
C ASN A 150 13.21 10.30 -7.23
N VAL A 151 13.15 9.16 -7.94
CA VAL A 151 11.94 8.66 -8.60
C VAL A 151 11.50 7.39 -7.90
N THR A 152 10.26 7.36 -7.46
CA THR A 152 9.63 6.15 -6.94
C THR A 152 9.18 5.27 -8.11
N PHE A 153 9.71 4.05 -8.20
CA PHE A 153 9.32 3.09 -9.22
C PHE A 153 8.24 2.15 -8.68
N VAL A 154 7.08 2.16 -9.32
CA VAL A 154 5.94 1.31 -8.99
C VAL A 154 6.01 0.04 -9.83
N TYR A 155 6.15 -1.09 -9.16
CA TYR A 155 6.04 -2.41 -9.73
C TYR A 155 4.57 -2.76 -9.95
N MET A 156 4.29 -3.71 -10.84
CA MET A 156 2.92 -4.11 -11.14
C MET A 156 2.83 -5.59 -11.49
N THR A 157 1.77 -6.25 -11.02
CA THR A 157 1.40 -7.60 -11.48
C THR A 157 0.64 -7.55 -12.80
N GLY A 158 0.48 -8.68 -13.50
CA GLY A 158 -0.42 -8.79 -14.65
C GLY A 158 -1.90 -8.75 -14.25
N HIS A 159 -2.79 -8.83 -15.25
CA HIS A 159 -4.23 -9.08 -15.07
C HIS A 159 -4.53 -10.58 -14.94
N LEU A 160 -5.69 -10.97 -14.43
CA LEU A 160 -6.17 -12.36 -14.40
C LEU A 160 -6.47 -12.90 -15.81
N ASP A 161 -6.22 -14.18 -16.04
CA ASP A 161 -6.42 -14.84 -17.34
C ASP A 161 -7.24 -16.14 -17.27
N GLY A 162 -7.84 -16.45 -16.12
CA GLY A 162 -8.59 -17.68 -15.89
C GLY A 162 -7.72 -18.93 -15.67
N GLY A 163 -6.39 -18.79 -15.62
CA GLY A 163 -5.48 -19.90 -15.35
C GLY A 163 -5.50 -20.43 -13.91
N GLY A 164 -6.07 -19.66 -12.98
CA GLY A 164 -6.19 -20.05 -11.58
C GLY A 164 -4.87 -20.12 -10.83
N ILE A 165 -4.92 -20.63 -9.59
CA ILE A 165 -3.75 -20.69 -8.70
C ILE A 165 -2.61 -21.61 -9.19
N GLU A 166 -2.89 -22.52 -10.12
CA GLU A 166 -1.89 -23.39 -10.75
C GLU A 166 -1.38 -22.82 -12.08
N GLY A 167 -1.99 -21.74 -12.58
CA GLY A 167 -1.68 -21.11 -13.85
C GLY A 167 -0.34 -20.37 -13.84
N ASN A 168 0.30 -20.29 -15.01
CA ASN A 168 1.60 -19.63 -15.15
C ASN A 168 1.55 -18.17 -14.67
N LEU A 169 0.51 -17.43 -15.09
CA LEU A 169 0.26 -16.06 -14.67
C LEU A 169 0.30 -15.90 -13.14
N TYR A 170 -0.46 -16.72 -12.42
CA TYR A 170 -0.53 -16.64 -10.95
C TYR A 170 0.85 -16.86 -10.32
N ILE A 171 1.61 -17.83 -10.82
CA ILE A 171 2.97 -18.10 -10.35
C ILE A 171 3.91 -16.92 -10.65
N ARG A 172 3.80 -16.30 -11.84
CA ARG A 172 4.60 -15.13 -12.22
C ARG A 172 4.21 -13.86 -11.44
N ASN A 173 2.93 -13.64 -11.17
CA ASN A 173 2.46 -12.56 -10.30
C ASN A 173 3.01 -12.73 -8.88
N ASN A 174 3.00 -13.95 -8.35
CA ASN A 174 3.60 -14.22 -7.04
C ASN A 174 5.13 -14.05 -7.03
N GLN A 175 5.82 -14.29 -8.15
CA GLN A 175 7.24 -13.94 -8.27
C GLN A 175 7.46 -12.43 -8.12
N ILE A 176 6.61 -11.60 -8.73
CA ILE A 176 6.66 -10.13 -8.59
C ILE A 176 6.33 -9.70 -7.16
N ARG A 177 5.23 -10.21 -6.58
CA ARG A 177 4.81 -9.93 -5.19
C ARG A 177 5.93 -10.25 -4.19
N ASN A 178 6.47 -11.46 -4.26
CA ASN A 178 7.55 -11.90 -3.39
C ASN A 178 8.78 -11.01 -3.54
N TYR A 179 9.12 -10.58 -4.76
CA TYR A 179 10.22 -9.65 -4.96
C TYR A 179 9.94 -8.31 -4.28
N CYS A 180 8.74 -7.76 -4.44
CA CYS A 180 8.38 -6.47 -3.87
C CYS A 180 8.39 -6.48 -2.34
N ILE A 181 7.80 -7.51 -1.73
CA ILE A 181 7.77 -7.70 -0.28
C ILE A 181 9.19 -7.87 0.29
N ASN A 182 10.03 -8.70 -0.34
CA ASN A 182 11.38 -8.98 0.18
C ASN A 182 12.40 -7.85 -0.04
N ASN A 183 12.05 -6.82 -0.82
CA ASN A 183 12.95 -5.72 -1.17
C ASN A 183 12.29 -4.35 -0.94
N ASP A 184 11.24 -4.30 -0.12
CA ASP A 184 10.58 -3.07 0.33
C ASP A 184 10.14 -2.16 -0.82
N LYS A 185 9.51 -2.76 -1.85
CA LYS A 185 9.09 -2.06 -3.06
C LYS A 185 7.66 -1.55 -2.98
N VAL A 186 7.35 -0.60 -3.88
CA VAL A 186 5.99 -0.18 -4.16
C VAL A 186 5.40 -1.08 -5.24
N LEU A 187 4.27 -1.74 -4.96
CA LEU A 187 3.57 -2.64 -5.88
C LEU A 187 2.13 -2.16 -6.07
N PHE A 188 1.71 -2.01 -7.32
CA PHE A 188 0.31 -1.99 -7.70
C PHE A 188 -0.13 -3.42 -8.07
N ASP A 189 -0.82 -4.09 -7.16
CA ASP A 189 -1.19 -5.50 -7.30
C ASP A 189 -2.51 -5.64 -8.09
N PHE A 190 -2.38 -5.39 -9.39
CA PHE A 190 -3.48 -5.41 -10.33
C PHE A 190 -4.27 -6.72 -10.27
N ALA A 191 -3.60 -7.88 -10.25
CA ALA A 191 -4.27 -9.18 -10.23
C ALA A 191 -4.99 -9.42 -8.90
N ASP A 192 -4.43 -8.96 -7.79
CA ASP A 192 -5.08 -9.10 -6.50
C ASP A 192 -6.38 -8.29 -6.43
N ILE A 193 -6.36 -7.02 -6.85
CA ILE A 193 -7.58 -6.19 -6.93
C ILE A 193 -8.66 -6.85 -7.80
N GLU A 194 -8.26 -7.51 -8.89
CA GLU A 194 -9.19 -8.26 -9.76
C GLU A 194 -9.72 -9.56 -9.15
N SER A 195 -9.07 -10.08 -8.11
CA SER A 195 -9.38 -11.38 -7.52
C SER A 195 -10.33 -11.29 -6.32
N TYR A 196 -10.68 -10.10 -5.83
CA TYR A 196 -11.51 -9.96 -4.64
C TYR A 196 -12.71 -9.04 -4.88
N ASP A 197 -13.87 -9.48 -4.42
CA ASP A 197 -15.01 -8.58 -4.31
C ASP A 197 -14.88 -7.64 -3.09
N PRO A 198 -15.70 -6.57 -3.02
CA PRO A 198 -15.70 -5.65 -1.87
C PRO A 198 -16.03 -6.28 -0.50
N ASP A 199 -16.59 -7.50 -0.46
CA ASP A 199 -16.86 -8.25 0.77
C ASP A 199 -15.68 -9.16 1.18
N GLY A 200 -14.62 -9.20 0.37
CA GLY A 200 -13.42 -10.02 0.59
C GLY A 200 -13.53 -11.46 0.09
N ASN A 201 -14.54 -11.80 -0.71
CA ASN A 201 -14.61 -13.12 -1.35
C ASN A 201 -13.55 -13.22 -2.45
N TYR A 202 -12.83 -14.34 -2.48
CA TYR A 202 -11.70 -14.58 -3.37
C TYR A 202 -12.09 -15.38 -4.63
N TYR A 203 -11.67 -14.89 -5.80
CA TYR A 203 -11.98 -15.40 -7.14
C TYR A 203 -10.68 -15.65 -7.95
N PRO A 204 -9.83 -16.60 -7.54
CA PRO A 204 -8.53 -16.84 -8.18
C PRO A 204 -8.60 -17.29 -9.64
N ASP A 205 -9.72 -17.90 -10.02
CA ASP A 205 -9.92 -18.54 -11.32
C ASP A 205 -10.72 -17.65 -12.30
N ASP A 206 -11.01 -16.40 -11.94
CA ASP A 206 -11.61 -15.45 -12.87
C ASP A 206 -10.60 -14.96 -13.92
N ASN A 207 -11.06 -14.16 -14.87
CA ASN A 207 -10.26 -13.53 -15.92
C ASN A 207 -10.44 -12.01 -15.90
N ASP A 208 -9.76 -11.34 -16.82
CA ASP A 208 -9.76 -9.89 -16.95
C ASP A 208 -11.14 -9.26 -17.18
N ALA A 209 -12.13 -10.02 -17.65
CA ALA A 209 -13.51 -9.57 -17.79
C ALA A 209 -14.20 -9.25 -16.44
N CYS A 210 -13.65 -9.71 -15.32
CA CYS A 210 -14.26 -9.65 -14.00
C CYS A 210 -15.69 -10.23 -13.99
N ASN A 211 -15.83 -11.54 -14.18
CA ASN A 211 -17.15 -12.17 -14.25
C ASN A 211 -17.89 -12.06 -12.91
N TRP A 212 -17.18 -12.19 -11.79
CA TRP A 212 -17.76 -11.99 -10.46
C TRP A 212 -18.34 -10.58 -10.27
N CYS A 213 -17.80 -9.56 -10.94
CA CYS A 213 -18.33 -8.20 -10.86
C CYS A 213 -19.80 -8.12 -11.32
N TYR A 214 -20.20 -8.88 -12.34
CA TYR A 214 -21.59 -8.86 -12.83
C TYR A 214 -22.57 -9.42 -11.81
N ASP A 215 -22.21 -10.54 -11.18
CA ASP A 215 -23.01 -11.16 -10.14
C ASP A 215 -23.10 -10.26 -8.90
N TRP A 216 -21.97 -9.64 -8.53
CA TRP A 216 -21.91 -8.69 -7.42
C TRP A 216 -22.82 -7.47 -7.66
N CYS A 217 -22.71 -6.87 -8.84
CA CYS A 217 -23.49 -5.69 -9.25
C CYS A 217 -24.96 -5.99 -9.56
N ALA A 218 -25.36 -7.27 -9.67
CA ALA A 218 -26.77 -7.63 -9.78
C ALA A 218 -27.54 -7.41 -8.47
N VAL A 219 -26.84 -7.39 -7.34
CA VAL A 219 -27.42 -7.22 -6.00
C VAL A 219 -26.86 -6.04 -5.21
N HIS A 220 -25.81 -5.38 -5.72
CA HIS A 220 -25.23 -4.15 -5.16
C HIS A 220 -25.30 -2.98 -6.14
N SER A 221 -25.28 -1.76 -5.61
CA SER A 221 -25.12 -0.58 -6.45
C SER A 221 -23.66 -0.47 -6.90
N CYS A 222 -23.43 -0.43 -8.20
CA CYS A 222 -22.11 -0.35 -8.79
C CYS A 222 -21.93 0.91 -9.63
N PRO A 223 -20.70 1.45 -9.69
CA PRO A 223 -20.40 2.60 -10.51
C PRO A 223 -20.44 2.22 -12.00
N THR A 224 -20.82 3.18 -12.82
CA THR A 224 -20.88 3.03 -14.28
C THR A 224 -19.79 3.85 -14.95
N CYS A 225 -19.27 3.37 -16.06
CA CYS A 225 -18.26 4.03 -16.86
C CYS A 225 -18.59 3.89 -18.35
N GLY A 226 -17.97 4.71 -19.20
CA GLY A 226 -18.13 4.59 -20.64
C GLY A 226 -17.53 3.29 -21.17
N ASP A 227 -16.29 3.00 -20.76
CA ASP A 227 -15.60 1.76 -21.05
C ASP A 227 -14.52 1.50 -19.98
N CYS A 228 -14.37 0.23 -19.60
CA CYS A 228 -13.29 -0.27 -18.76
C CYS A 228 -12.60 -1.36 -19.58
N LEU A 229 -11.50 -1.04 -20.26
CA LEU A 229 -10.94 -1.91 -21.29
C LEU A 229 -10.70 -3.33 -20.76
N HIS A 230 -11.34 -4.30 -21.41
CA HIS A 230 -11.30 -5.74 -21.09
C HIS A 230 -11.96 -6.15 -19.77
N SER A 231 -12.57 -5.23 -19.01
CA SER A 231 -13.09 -5.52 -17.67
C SER A 231 -14.45 -4.87 -17.39
N HIS A 232 -14.97 -5.11 -16.18
CA HIS A 232 -16.18 -4.47 -15.67
C HIS A 232 -15.86 -3.12 -15.01
N CYS A 233 -16.74 -2.12 -15.13
CA CYS A 233 -16.53 -0.77 -14.59
C CYS A 233 -16.21 -0.75 -13.08
N LEU A 234 -16.81 -1.65 -12.31
CA LEU A 234 -16.47 -1.82 -10.89
C LEU A 234 -14.97 -2.03 -10.69
N ASN A 235 -14.35 -2.88 -11.49
CA ASN A 235 -12.94 -3.22 -11.35
C ASN A 235 -12.01 -2.02 -11.63
N CYS A 236 -12.33 -1.23 -12.67
CA CYS A 236 -11.65 0.06 -12.91
C CYS A 236 -11.79 1.00 -11.70
N TYR A 237 -13.00 1.10 -11.13
CA TYR A 237 -13.24 1.94 -9.96
C TYR A 237 -12.42 1.51 -8.75
N LEU A 238 -12.37 0.21 -8.44
CA LEU A 238 -11.56 -0.33 -7.34
C LEU A 238 -10.06 -0.04 -7.56
N LYS A 239 -9.57 -0.17 -8.80
CA LYS A 239 -8.19 0.19 -9.17
C LYS A 239 -7.91 1.69 -9.02
N GLY A 240 -8.87 2.55 -9.34
CA GLY A 240 -8.77 3.99 -9.09
C GLY A 240 -8.60 4.29 -7.59
N LYS A 241 -9.36 3.62 -6.72
CA LYS A 241 -9.25 3.76 -5.26
C LYS A 241 -7.90 3.29 -4.74
N ALA A 242 -7.46 2.10 -5.17
CA ALA A 242 -6.14 1.57 -4.83
C ALA A 242 -5.01 2.49 -5.30
N PHE A 243 -5.16 3.13 -6.47
CA PHE A 243 -4.17 4.09 -6.98
C PHE A 243 -4.05 5.31 -6.05
N TRP A 244 -5.18 5.90 -5.65
CA TRP A 244 -5.16 7.04 -4.74
C TRP A 244 -4.56 6.67 -3.39
N TRP A 245 -4.88 5.49 -2.85
CA TRP A 245 -4.25 4.99 -1.62
C TRP A 245 -2.74 4.83 -1.78
N MET A 246 -2.29 4.20 -2.87
CA MET A 246 -0.86 4.01 -3.16
C MET A 246 -0.13 5.35 -3.23
N MET A 247 -0.70 6.30 -3.98
CA MET A 247 -0.12 7.62 -4.13
C MET A 247 -0.09 8.36 -2.79
N ALA A 248 -1.11 8.23 -1.95
CA ALA A 248 -1.08 8.79 -0.61
C ALA A 248 0.09 8.21 0.21
N LYS A 249 0.29 6.89 0.22
CA LYS A 249 1.45 6.26 0.88
C LYS A 249 2.78 6.76 0.33
N ILE A 250 2.93 6.86 -1.00
CA ILE A 250 4.15 7.38 -1.65
C ILE A 250 4.45 8.83 -1.21
N PHE A 251 3.40 9.64 -1.01
CA PHE A 251 3.51 11.04 -0.61
C PHE A 251 3.54 11.23 0.91
N GLY A 252 3.83 10.16 1.67
CA GLY A 252 4.04 10.21 3.11
C GLY A 252 2.76 10.33 3.92
N TRP A 253 1.61 9.97 3.34
CA TRP A 253 0.44 9.70 4.16
C TRP A 253 0.67 8.40 4.92
N GLU A 254 1.00 8.56 6.18
CA GLU A 254 0.75 7.53 7.15
C GLU A 254 -0.74 7.59 7.47
N THR A 255 -1.46 6.49 7.26
CA THR A 255 -2.73 6.27 7.97
C THR A 255 -2.40 6.55 9.43
N GLU A 256 -3.03 7.58 9.99
CA GLU A 256 -2.56 8.39 11.12
C GLU A 256 -1.59 7.70 12.11
N PRO A 257 -0.57 8.43 12.62
CA PRO A 257 0.34 7.91 13.63
C PRO A 257 -0.47 7.39 14.82
N ALA A 258 -0.26 6.13 15.22
CA ALA A 258 -0.60 5.60 16.54
C ALA A 258 -1.82 6.25 17.21
N GLY A 259 -2.99 6.19 16.55
CA GLY A 259 -4.26 6.36 17.24
C GLY A 259 -4.47 5.24 18.26
N CYS A 260 -5.57 5.31 19.02
CA CYS A 260 -6.09 4.17 19.77
C CYS A 260 -5.86 2.88 18.95
N GLY A 261 -5.29 1.83 19.54
CA GLY A 261 -4.90 0.61 18.84
C GLY A 261 -3.40 0.35 18.65
N ASP A 262 -2.50 1.34 18.66
CA ASP A 262 -1.04 1.11 18.65
C ASP A 262 -0.53 0.87 20.09
N ALA A 263 -0.89 -0.29 20.62
CA ALA A 263 -0.60 -0.65 21.99
C ALA A 263 0.90 -0.76 22.28
N ASN A 264 1.71 -1.05 21.26
CA ASN A 264 3.13 -1.30 21.42
C ASN A 264 4.02 -0.06 21.14
N GLY A 265 3.45 0.99 20.53
CA GLY A 265 4.09 2.27 20.27
C GLY A 265 5.04 2.26 19.07
N ASP A 266 4.87 1.33 18.13
CA ASP A 266 5.70 1.23 16.92
C ASP A 266 5.18 2.09 15.75
N SER A 267 4.15 2.90 16.00
CA SER A 267 3.50 3.78 15.03
C SER A 267 2.67 3.04 13.98
N THR A 268 2.36 1.77 14.20
CA THR A 268 1.48 0.98 13.33
C THR A 268 0.43 0.25 14.16
N VAL A 269 -0.77 0.04 13.60
CA VAL A 269 -1.79 -0.80 14.24
C VAL A 269 -1.82 -2.14 13.52
N ASN A 270 -1.21 -3.16 14.13
CA ASN A 270 -1.07 -4.49 13.57
C ASN A 270 -1.33 -5.59 14.61
N VAL A 271 -1.06 -6.85 14.26
CA VAL A 271 -1.32 -8.01 15.13
C VAL A 271 -0.48 -7.98 16.42
N SER A 272 0.69 -7.34 16.38
CA SER A 272 1.59 -7.15 17.52
C SER A 272 0.94 -6.31 18.61
N ASP A 273 0.06 -5.37 18.26
CA ASP A 273 -0.69 -4.57 19.22
C ASP A 273 -1.75 -5.38 19.95
N ALA A 274 -2.48 -6.22 19.20
CA ALA A 274 -3.41 -7.17 19.82
C ALA A 274 -2.68 -8.12 20.79
N VAL A 275 -1.49 -8.57 20.43
CA VAL A 275 -0.63 -9.39 21.30
C VAL A 275 -0.12 -8.59 22.51
N TRP A 276 0.23 -7.32 22.33
CA TRP A 276 0.66 -6.43 23.41
C TRP A 276 -0.45 -6.23 24.44
N ILE A 277 -1.67 -5.90 24.01
CA ILE A 277 -2.85 -5.78 24.87
C ILE A 277 -3.13 -7.11 25.59
N ALA A 278 -3.08 -8.24 24.88
CA ALA A 278 -3.27 -9.54 25.51
C ALA A 278 -2.21 -9.85 26.58
N ASN A 279 -0.95 -9.49 26.34
CA ASN A 279 0.13 -9.65 27.32
C ASN A 279 -0.07 -8.74 28.54
N TYR A 280 -0.46 -7.49 28.34
CA TYR A 280 -0.82 -6.56 29.40
C TYR A 280 -1.97 -7.11 30.25
N VAL A 281 -3.08 -7.53 29.63
CA VAL A 281 -4.31 -7.98 30.30
C VAL A 281 -4.16 -9.33 31.00
N PHE A 282 -3.53 -10.32 30.36
CA PHE A 282 -3.54 -11.70 30.86
C PHE A 282 -2.23 -12.13 31.54
N VAL A 283 -1.10 -11.56 31.15
CA VAL A 283 0.23 -12.03 31.54
C VAL A 283 0.93 -11.05 32.48
N GLY A 284 0.40 -9.82 32.62
CA GLY A 284 1.00 -8.76 33.42
C GLY A 284 2.21 -8.13 32.71
N GLY A 285 2.18 -8.06 31.38
CA GLY A 285 3.14 -7.30 30.58
C GLY A 285 3.05 -5.80 30.82
N SER A 286 3.93 -5.03 30.16
CA SER A 286 3.90 -3.57 30.20
C SER A 286 2.57 -3.05 29.68
N ALA A 287 2.03 -2.00 30.32
CA ALA A 287 0.87 -1.31 29.80
C ALA A 287 1.23 -0.56 28.50
N PRO A 288 0.26 -0.34 27.59
CA PRO A 288 0.37 0.72 26.60
C PRO A 288 0.62 2.08 27.28
N GLU A 289 1.38 2.96 26.64
CA GLU A 289 1.79 4.26 27.21
C GLU A 289 1.62 5.39 26.17
N PRO A 290 0.60 6.25 26.29
CA PRO A 290 -0.43 6.27 27.35
C PRO A 290 -1.39 5.08 27.27
N LEU A 291 -2.05 4.70 28.38
CA LEU A 291 -2.90 3.49 28.44
C LEU A 291 -4.03 3.50 27.41
N GLU A 292 -4.48 4.71 27.10
CA GLU A 292 -5.55 5.02 26.19
C GLU A 292 -5.20 4.65 24.73
N ILE A 293 -3.91 4.55 24.36
CA ILE A 293 -3.54 4.00 23.03
C ILE A 293 -3.87 2.52 22.91
N GLY A 294 -4.17 1.83 24.01
CA GLY A 294 -4.68 0.47 23.99
C GLY A 294 -6.21 0.37 23.87
N ASP A 295 -6.95 1.48 23.91
CA ASP A 295 -8.42 1.55 23.83
C ASP A 295 -8.89 1.63 22.37
N ALA A 296 -8.59 0.59 21.59
CA ALA A 296 -8.86 0.54 20.15
C ALA A 296 -10.34 0.76 19.80
N ASN A 297 -11.27 0.41 20.70
CA ASN A 297 -12.70 0.55 20.46
C ASN A 297 -13.32 1.83 21.07
N CYS A 298 -12.51 2.68 21.73
CA CYS A 298 -12.93 3.91 22.41
C CYS A 298 -14.03 3.70 23.48
N ASP A 299 -14.06 2.55 24.15
CA ASP A 299 -15.01 2.28 25.23
C ASP A 299 -14.57 2.87 26.59
N GLY A 300 -13.37 3.46 26.63
CA GLY A 300 -12.76 4.07 27.79
C GLY A 300 -11.96 3.08 28.63
N SER A 301 -11.63 1.89 28.10
CA SER A 301 -10.92 0.84 28.84
C SER A 301 -10.10 -0.08 27.94
N CYS A 302 -8.77 0.06 27.97
CA CYS A 302 -7.84 -0.91 27.35
C CYS A 302 -7.98 -2.31 27.97
N ASN A 303 -8.66 -3.23 27.27
CA ASN A 303 -8.93 -4.58 27.71
C ASN A 303 -8.94 -5.59 26.53
N VAL A 304 -9.42 -6.83 26.76
CA VAL A 304 -9.43 -7.87 25.71
C VAL A 304 -10.31 -7.53 24.52
N SER A 305 -11.35 -6.69 24.69
CA SER A 305 -12.19 -6.24 23.57
C SER A 305 -11.39 -5.46 22.54
N ASP A 306 -10.37 -4.71 22.95
CA ASP A 306 -9.52 -3.91 22.06
C ASP A 306 -8.59 -4.80 21.23
N ALA A 307 -8.02 -5.83 21.85
CA ALA A 307 -7.25 -6.84 21.11
C ALA A 307 -8.10 -7.54 20.05
N VAL A 308 -9.37 -7.85 20.38
CA VAL A 308 -10.32 -8.43 19.41
C VAL A 308 -10.72 -7.42 18.34
N TRP A 309 -10.86 -6.14 18.69
CA TRP A 309 -11.15 -5.07 17.74
C TRP A 309 -10.05 -4.94 16.68
N ILE A 310 -8.79 -4.88 17.12
CA ILE A 310 -7.60 -4.82 16.25
C ILE A 310 -7.55 -6.04 15.32
N VAL A 311 -7.79 -7.25 15.84
CA VAL A 311 -7.83 -8.47 15.02
C VAL A 311 -8.94 -8.43 13.97
N ASN A 312 -10.12 -7.93 14.32
CA ASN A 312 -11.23 -7.81 13.36
C ASN A 312 -10.97 -6.74 12.30
N TYR A 313 -10.35 -5.62 12.68
CA TYR A 313 -9.89 -4.60 11.74
C TYR A 313 -8.92 -5.21 10.71
N ILE A 314 -7.91 -5.94 11.18
CA ILE A 314 -6.84 -6.50 10.32
C ILE A 314 -7.34 -7.65 9.44
N PHE A 315 -8.14 -8.57 9.98
CA PHE A 315 -8.43 -9.86 9.31
C PHE A 315 -9.86 -10.00 8.78
N VAL A 316 -10.79 -9.15 9.22
CA VAL A 316 -12.22 -9.28 8.92
C VAL A 316 -12.78 -8.03 8.25
N GLY A 317 -11.96 -6.96 8.08
CA GLY A 317 -12.40 -5.70 7.50
C GLY A 317 -13.38 -4.92 8.39
N GLY A 318 -13.27 -5.08 9.71
CA GLY A 318 -14.04 -4.29 10.66
C GLY A 318 -13.66 -2.79 10.64
N ASN A 319 -14.43 -1.96 11.34
CA ASN A 319 -14.06 -0.55 11.53
C ASN A 319 -12.65 -0.46 12.11
N GLY A 320 -11.84 0.45 11.58
CA GLY A 320 -10.56 0.80 12.17
C GLY A 320 -10.70 1.28 13.61
N PRO A 321 -9.59 1.34 14.36
CA PRO A 321 -9.62 2.04 15.63
C PRO A 321 -10.14 3.48 15.46
N CYS A 322 -10.76 4.01 16.51
CA CYS A 322 -11.40 5.33 16.46
C CYS A 322 -10.46 6.46 16.01
N ASP A 323 -11.02 7.39 15.23
CA ASP A 323 -10.35 8.50 14.55
C ASP A 323 -9.95 9.64 15.51
N MET A 324 -8.79 10.25 15.27
CA MET A 324 -8.40 11.55 15.82
C MET A 324 -8.79 12.65 14.82
N ASP A 325 -10.06 13.03 14.77
CA ASP A 325 -10.45 14.18 13.95
C ASP A 325 -10.35 15.50 14.74
N GLY A 326 -9.81 16.52 14.06
CA GLY A 326 -9.43 17.83 14.61
C GLY A 326 -10.58 18.74 15.07
N ASP A 327 -11.53 18.23 15.86
CA ASP A 327 -12.66 18.97 16.45
C ASP A 327 -12.67 19.01 18.00
N GLY A 328 -11.83 18.21 18.66
CA GLY A 328 -11.51 18.35 20.08
C GLY A 328 -12.38 17.58 21.09
N SER A 329 -12.95 16.40 20.75
CA SER A 329 -13.28 15.32 21.72
C SER A 329 -13.86 14.06 21.05
N LYS A 330 -13.67 12.80 21.47
CA LYS A 330 -12.99 12.22 22.63
C LYS A 330 -11.68 11.56 22.21
N ASP A 331 -10.66 11.97 22.92
CA ASP A 331 -9.32 11.43 22.89
C ASP A 331 -9.27 10.04 23.52
N CYS A 332 -8.33 9.23 23.03
CA CYS A 332 -7.48 8.46 23.92
C CYS A 332 -6.72 9.49 24.81
#